data_AF-A0A1C4WLM6-F1
#
_entry.id   AF-A0A1C4WLM6-F1
#
_cell.length_a   1.000
_cell.length_b   1.000
_cell.length_c   1.000
_cell.angle_alpha   90.00
_cell.angle_beta   90.00
_cell.angle_gamma   90.00
#
_symmetry.space_group_name_H-M   'P 1'
#
loop_
_entity.id
_entity.type
_entity.pdbx_description
1 polymer ?
#
loop_
_entity_poly.entity_id
_entity_poly.type
_entity_poly.pdbx_seq_one_letter_code
_entity_poly.pdbx_strand_id
1 'polypeptide(L)'
;MRRTLLALLMALGVAGTTVPASPAHADPVGTLACPSIPANRDPAVTLVVYRVARAYNANDKVTLSAFEAGWVESHMNNLPCGDKSSLGVFQQRWDYGWGTPEQIMDPVYASTQYVTRAIVCDRNNPGYSAGQVAQCVQRSGFPDRYDQAAATARAQLNEAARTHAIAGGSPTDVTGDGRDDIVTFTQNALADVYVGTSTGGSYTGTSAKWNDFFSLGGETATTGDVNGDGRDDIITFAHSNTGDVYVALSTGTSFGAGLKWHDWFAPGAEIGAAGDVNGDGRDDIVAFTHNPAGDVYVALSTGTGFGPGLKWHEFFSPFGEFPALGDVNGDGRDDLITFTQGPATASDVIVALSNGSSFGAAQKWHDLFAVGAELPRVGDVNGDGRDDIVTFTCDPNADVYVATSTGTGFAGTTVKWHDFFCLAGEFPYLGDANGDGTDDLIVFTKGATNDVHVALSTGTGFLGATRWHDFFGLNGETTL
;
A
#
# COMPACT_ATOMS: atom_id res chain seq x y z
N MET A 1 -69.40 -29.95 -36.08
CA MET A 1 -69.23 -31.08 -37.01
C MET A 1 -68.10 -30.72 -37.97
N ARG A 2 -66.88 -31.21 -37.73
CA ARG A 2 -66.22 -32.34 -38.43
C ARG A 2 -65.85 -32.07 -39.90
N ARG A 3 -64.52 -32.00 -40.11
CA ARG A 3 -63.69 -32.52 -41.23
C ARG A 3 -63.75 -31.70 -42.54
N THR A 4 -62.65 -31.44 -43.27
CA THR A 4 -61.55 -32.35 -43.62
C THR A 4 -60.28 -31.58 -44.04
N LEU A 5 -59.11 -32.03 -43.56
CA LEU A 5 -57.78 -31.69 -44.08
C LEU A 5 -57.57 -32.36 -45.46
N LEU A 6 -56.86 -31.69 -46.35
CA LEU A 6 -56.16 -32.30 -47.49
C LEU A 6 -54.65 -32.22 -47.23
N ALA A 7 -54.03 -33.39 -47.13
CA ALA A 7 -52.61 -33.58 -46.86
C ALA A 7 -51.80 -33.56 -48.16
N LEU A 8 -50.66 -32.87 -48.15
CA LEU A 8 -49.61 -33.02 -49.15
C LEU A 8 -48.46 -33.81 -48.50
N LEU A 9 -48.22 -35.04 -48.98
CA LEU A 9 -47.09 -35.87 -48.58
C LEU A 9 -45.79 -35.28 -49.17
N MET A 10 -44.88 -34.83 -48.32
CA MET A 10 -43.45 -34.83 -48.63
C MET A 10 -42.78 -35.94 -47.82
N ALA A 11 -42.15 -36.88 -48.51
CA ALA A 11 -41.28 -37.87 -47.91
C ALA A 11 -39.94 -37.19 -47.58
N LEU A 12 -39.64 -37.00 -46.29
CA LEU A 12 -38.27 -36.79 -45.81
C LEU A 12 -37.75 -38.08 -45.19
N GLY A 13 -36.66 -38.60 -45.74
CA GLY A 13 -35.96 -39.76 -45.23
C GLY A 13 -35.43 -39.52 -43.82
N VAL A 14 -35.59 -40.52 -42.96
CA VAL A 14 -34.98 -40.55 -41.63
C VAL A 14 -33.50 -40.86 -41.81
N ALA A 15 -32.68 -39.82 -41.89
CA ALA A 15 -31.26 -39.94 -41.60
C ALA A 15 -31.12 -39.91 -40.07
N GLY A 16 -30.75 -41.05 -39.48
CA GLY A 16 -30.37 -41.11 -38.07
C GLY A 16 -29.13 -40.25 -37.86
N THR A 17 -29.31 -39.06 -37.30
CA THR A 17 -28.20 -38.25 -36.81
C THR A 17 -27.79 -38.84 -35.47
N THR A 18 -26.66 -39.54 -35.47
CA THR A 18 -25.89 -39.76 -34.25
C THR A 18 -25.57 -38.39 -33.66
N VAL A 19 -26.19 -38.06 -32.53
CA VAL A 19 -25.78 -36.91 -31.72
C VAL A 19 -24.32 -37.17 -31.37
N PRO A 20 -23.36 -36.34 -31.81
CA PRO A 20 -22.00 -36.48 -31.33
C PRO A 20 -22.05 -36.30 -29.82
N ALA A 21 -21.53 -37.28 -29.09
CA ALA A 21 -21.28 -37.12 -27.66
C ALA A 21 -20.58 -35.77 -27.48
N SER A 22 -21.10 -34.93 -26.58
CA SER A 22 -20.39 -33.72 -26.16
C SER A 22 -18.92 -34.09 -25.93
N PRO A 23 -17.96 -33.34 -26.49
CA PRO A 23 -16.58 -33.58 -26.14
C PRO A 23 -16.49 -33.51 -24.62
N ALA A 24 -15.86 -34.51 -24.01
CA ALA A 24 -15.44 -34.41 -22.62
C ALA A 24 -14.77 -33.03 -22.47
N HIS A 25 -15.20 -32.25 -21.48
CA HIS A 25 -14.52 -31.00 -21.16
C HIS A 25 -13.05 -31.37 -20.93
N ALA A 26 -12.19 -30.99 -21.86
CA ALA A 26 -10.76 -31.03 -21.63
C ALA A 26 -10.49 -30.07 -20.48
N ASP A 27 -9.80 -30.54 -19.43
CA ASP A 27 -9.24 -29.66 -18.41
C ASP A 27 -8.51 -28.51 -19.12
N PRO A 28 -8.94 -27.24 -18.97
CA PRO A 28 -8.29 -26.12 -19.67
C PRO A 28 -6.83 -25.95 -19.26
N VAL A 29 -6.47 -26.48 -18.09
CA VAL A 29 -5.14 -26.54 -17.53
C VAL A 29 -5.01 -27.94 -16.96
N GLY A 30 -4.38 -28.88 -17.67
CA GLY A 30 -4.13 -30.21 -17.13
C GLY A 30 -3.50 -30.11 -15.74
N THR A 31 -3.86 -31.01 -14.82
CA THR A 31 -3.35 -31.06 -13.44
C THR A 31 -1.82 -30.88 -13.40
N LEU A 32 -1.37 -29.65 -13.27
CA LEU A 32 0.05 -29.30 -13.24
C LEU A 32 0.42 -29.35 -11.77
N ALA A 33 0.92 -30.50 -11.32
CA ALA A 33 1.64 -30.52 -10.05
C ALA A 33 2.80 -29.52 -10.17
N CYS A 34 2.94 -28.61 -9.20
CA CYS A 34 4.05 -27.69 -9.22
C CYS A 34 5.37 -28.47 -9.19
N PRO A 35 6.31 -28.24 -10.12
CA PRO A 35 7.64 -28.85 -10.07
C PRO A 35 8.36 -28.55 -8.75
N SER A 36 8.11 -27.36 -8.20
CA SER A 36 8.57 -26.89 -6.90
C SER A 36 7.72 -25.69 -6.47
N ILE A 37 7.48 -25.55 -5.16
CA ILE A 37 6.99 -24.29 -4.58
C ILE A 37 8.22 -23.41 -4.31
N PRO A 38 8.23 -22.13 -4.72
CA PRO A 38 9.33 -21.22 -4.40
C PRO A 38 9.62 -21.19 -2.89
N ALA A 39 10.89 -21.15 -2.50
CA ALA A 39 11.27 -21.12 -1.09
C ALA A 39 10.94 -19.78 -0.42
N ASN A 40 10.96 -18.70 -1.21
CA ASN A 40 10.64 -17.35 -0.78
C ASN A 40 9.23 -16.97 -1.21
N ARG A 41 8.66 -16.00 -0.51
CA ARG A 41 7.38 -15.40 -0.88
C ARG A 41 7.49 -14.44 -2.04
N ASP A 42 6.34 -14.15 -2.64
CA ASP A 42 6.16 -13.00 -3.51
C ASP A 42 5.62 -11.81 -2.68
N PRO A 43 6.41 -10.73 -2.47
CA PRO A 43 5.97 -9.56 -1.71
C PRO A 43 4.70 -8.91 -2.27
N ALA A 44 4.48 -8.94 -3.59
CA ALA A 44 3.28 -8.39 -4.20
C ALA A 44 2.02 -9.14 -3.78
N VAL A 45 2.11 -10.47 -3.76
CA VAL A 45 1.01 -11.32 -3.29
C VAL A 45 0.72 -11.06 -1.81
N THR A 46 1.76 -10.87 -0.98
CA THR A 46 1.55 -10.48 0.43
C THR A 46 0.84 -9.15 0.59
N LEU A 47 1.20 -8.15 -0.22
CA LEU A 47 0.57 -6.84 -0.19
C LEU A 47 -0.90 -6.89 -0.64
N VAL A 48 -1.20 -7.65 -1.71
CA VAL A 48 -2.59 -7.85 -2.15
C VAL A 48 -3.42 -8.54 -1.06
N VAL A 49 -2.91 -9.62 -0.45
CA VAL A 49 -3.62 -10.33 0.62
C VAL A 49 -3.90 -9.38 1.79
N TYR A 50 -2.92 -8.56 2.17
CA TYR A 50 -3.08 -7.54 3.21
C TYR A 50 -4.16 -6.52 2.85
N ARG A 51 -4.07 -5.90 1.67
CA ARG A 51 -5.02 -4.87 1.21
C ARG A 51 -6.44 -5.40 1.15
N VAL A 52 -6.65 -6.60 0.63
CA VAL A 52 -7.97 -7.22 0.61
C VAL A 52 -8.48 -7.50 2.02
N ALA A 53 -7.63 -7.98 2.94
CA ALA A 53 -8.05 -8.16 4.33
C ALA A 53 -8.52 -6.83 4.96
N ARG A 54 -7.79 -5.74 4.71
CA ARG A 54 -8.16 -4.41 5.18
C ARG A 54 -9.45 -3.88 4.56
N ALA A 55 -9.61 -3.98 3.24
CA ALA A 55 -10.82 -3.52 2.52
C ALA A 55 -12.11 -4.22 2.98
N TYR A 56 -12.01 -5.44 3.52
CA TYR A 56 -13.14 -6.18 4.09
C TYR A 56 -13.27 -6.04 5.62
N ASN A 57 -12.55 -5.10 6.23
CA ASN A 57 -12.53 -4.86 7.68
C ASN A 57 -12.22 -6.14 8.49
N ALA A 58 -11.29 -6.96 7.98
CA ALA A 58 -10.80 -8.12 8.71
C ALA A 58 -10.05 -7.68 9.96
N ASN A 59 -10.35 -8.31 11.11
CA ASN A 59 -9.55 -8.12 12.32
C ASN A 59 -8.17 -8.79 12.20
N ASP A 60 -7.24 -8.45 13.09
CA ASP A 60 -5.86 -8.96 13.06
C ASP A 60 -5.76 -10.49 13.01
N LYS A 61 -6.71 -11.19 13.63
CA LYS A 61 -6.73 -12.66 13.66
C LYS A 61 -7.14 -13.23 12.30
N VAL A 62 -8.15 -12.66 11.66
CA VAL A 62 -8.56 -13.01 10.29
C VAL A 62 -7.45 -12.69 9.31
N THR A 63 -6.84 -11.50 9.41
CA THR A 63 -5.73 -11.10 8.55
C THR A 63 -4.54 -12.04 8.70
N LEU A 64 -4.14 -12.36 9.94
CA LEU A 64 -3.08 -13.34 10.16
C LEU A 64 -3.43 -14.72 9.57
N SER A 65 -4.69 -15.16 9.70
CA SER A 65 -5.09 -16.46 9.14
C SER A 65 -4.87 -16.53 7.63
N ALA A 66 -5.08 -15.42 6.91
CA ALA A 66 -4.83 -15.35 5.48
C ALA A 66 -3.33 -15.49 5.17
N PHE A 67 -2.46 -14.85 5.96
CA PHE A 67 -1.01 -15.00 5.80
C PHE A 67 -0.52 -16.41 6.16
N GLU A 68 -1.05 -17.03 7.22
CA GLU A 68 -0.74 -18.42 7.57
C GLU A 68 -1.19 -19.39 6.48
N ALA A 69 -2.41 -19.22 5.96
CA ALA A 69 -2.93 -20.02 4.88
C ALA A 69 -2.07 -19.87 3.62
N GLY A 70 -1.90 -18.64 3.12
CA GLY A 70 -1.12 -18.43 1.89
C GLY A 70 0.34 -18.89 2.03
N TRP A 71 0.96 -18.74 3.21
CA TRP A 71 2.28 -19.29 3.46
C TRP A 71 2.29 -20.82 3.39
N VAL A 72 1.38 -21.51 4.07
CA VAL A 72 1.33 -22.97 4.06
C VAL A 72 0.97 -23.54 2.69
N GLU A 73 0.09 -22.88 1.95
CA GLU A 73 -0.41 -23.36 0.66
C GLU A 73 0.58 -23.11 -0.49
N SER A 74 1.24 -21.96 -0.53
CA SER A 74 2.08 -21.59 -1.68
C SER A 74 3.34 -20.79 -1.32
N HIS A 75 3.68 -20.70 -0.04
CA HIS A 75 4.65 -19.73 0.48
C HIS A 75 4.32 -18.28 0.08
N MET A 76 3.03 -17.93 -0.02
CA MET A 76 2.54 -16.62 -0.51
C MET A 76 2.98 -16.32 -1.96
N ASN A 77 2.89 -17.31 -2.86
CA ASN A 77 3.10 -17.14 -4.30
C ASN A 77 1.81 -17.43 -5.07
N ASN A 78 1.54 -16.71 -6.16
CA ASN A 78 0.38 -16.96 -7.01
C ASN A 78 0.69 -18.04 -8.07
N LEU A 79 0.43 -19.30 -7.75
CA LEU A 79 0.92 -20.44 -8.54
C LEU A 79 -0.10 -20.90 -9.60
N PRO A 80 0.30 -21.04 -10.88
CA PRO A 80 -0.55 -21.62 -11.95
C PRO A 80 -0.57 -23.16 -11.91
N CYS A 81 -0.27 -23.74 -10.75
CA CYS A 81 -0.07 -25.17 -10.53
C CYS A 81 -0.45 -25.53 -9.08
N GLY A 82 -0.69 -26.82 -8.82
CA GLY A 82 -1.10 -27.32 -7.52
C GLY A 82 -1.50 -28.80 -7.53
N ASP A 83 -1.95 -29.33 -6.39
CA ASP A 83 -2.57 -30.65 -6.35
C ASP A 83 -3.94 -30.61 -7.05
N LYS A 84 -4.16 -31.51 -8.01
CA LYS A 84 -5.39 -31.56 -8.82
C LYS A 84 -5.67 -30.23 -9.52
N SER A 85 -6.75 -29.56 -9.13
CA SER A 85 -7.31 -28.31 -9.66
C SER A 85 -6.95 -27.09 -8.82
N SER A 86 -6.06 -27.24 -7.84
CA SER A 86 -5.61 -26.14 -6.98
C SER A 86 -4.77 -25.14 -7.75
N LEU A 87 -5.10 -23.85 -7.61
CA LEU A 87 -4.38 -22.73 -8.21
C LEU A 87 -4.29 -21.55 -7.22
N GLY A 88 -3.36 -20.65 -7.51
CA GLY A 88 -3.20 -19.36 -6.86
C GLY A 88 -2.62 -19.40 -5.45
N VAL A 89 -2.62 -18.25 -4.79
CA VAL A 89 -2.01 -18.02 -3.46
C VAL A 89 -2.56 -18.92 -2.35
N PHE A 90 -3.83 -19.28 -2.43
CA PHE A 90 -4.50 -20.12 -1.43
C PHE A 90 -4.70 -21.57 -1.88
N GLN A 91 -4.10 -21.96 -3.02
CA GLN A 91 -4.29 -23.28 -3.64
C GLN A 91 -5.76 -23.69 -3.74
N GLN A 92 -6.60 -22.73 -4.13
CA GLN A 92 -8.05 -22.87 -4.23
C GLN A 92 -8.42 -23.76 -5.41
N ARG A 93 -9.49 -24.54 -5.26
CA ARG A 93 -9.92 -25.53 -6.26
C ARG A 93 -11.14 -25.04 -7.03
N TRP A 94 -11.00 -24.85 -8.34
CA TRP A 94 -12.10 -24.37 -9.19
C TRP A 94 -13.28 -25.36 -9.26
N ASP A 95 -12.99 -26.66 -9.16
CA ASP A 95 -13.99 -27.75 -9.08
C ASP A 95 -14.65 -27.90 -7.69
N TYR A 96 -14.28 -27.06 -6.70
CA TYR A 96 -14.85 -27.03 -5.34
C TYR A 96 -15.57 -25.70 -5.03
N GLY A 97 -15.90 -24.92 -6.06
CA GLY A 97 -16.73 -23.72 -5.93
C GLY A 97 -15.98 -22.49 -5.40
N TRP A 98 -14.67 -22.43 -5.59
CA TRP A 98 -13.88 -21.23 -5.29
C TRP A 98 -13.91 -20.18 -6.40
N GLY A 99 -14.16 -20.56 -7.65
CA GLY A 99 -14.20 -19.66 -8.82
C GLY A 99 -13.77 -20.40 -10.09
N THR A 100 -13.74 -19.73 -11.24
CA THR A 100 -13.08 -20.26 -12.45
C THR A 100 -11.55 -20.23 -12.29
N PRO A 101 -10.77 -20.99 -13.08
CA PRO A 101 -9.30 -20.93 -13.07
C PRO A 101 -8.75 -19.51 -13.20
N GLU A 102 -9.34 -18.68 -14.07
CA GLU A 102 -8.92 -17.28 -14.26
C GLU A 102 -9.17 -16.44 -13.01
N GLN A 103 -10.32 -16.65 -12.36
CA GLN A 103 -10.67 -15.91 -11.14
C GLN A 103 -9.77 -16.28 -9.96
N ILE A 104 -9.51 -17.56 -9.73
CA ILE A 104 -8.65 -17.98 -8.60
C ILE A 104 -7.16 -17.71 -8.84
N MET A 105 -6.76 -17.45 -10.10
CA MET A 105 -5.44 -16.93 -10.46
C MET A 105 -5.32 -15.40 -10.31
N ASP A 106 -6.42 -14.69 -10.05
CA ASP A 106 -6.39 -13.29 -9.63
C ASP A 106 -6.25 -13.22 -8.09
N PRO A 107 -5.12 -12.73 -7.55
CA PRO A 107 -4.89 -12.66 -6.11
C PRO A 107 -5.92 -11.80 -5.37
N VAL A 108 -6.52 -10.78 -6.00
CA VAL A 108 -7.56 -9.95 -5.38
C VAL A 108 -8.82 -10.77 -5.16
N TYR A 109 -9.28 -11.47 -6.21
CA TYR A 109 -10.43 -12.36 -6.12
C TYR A 109 -10.19 -13.52 -5.14
N ALA A 110 -9.05 -14.20 -5.24
CA ALA A 110 -8.72 -15.34 -4.39
C ALA A 110 -8.67 -14.94 -2.91
N SER A 111 -8.05 -13.80 -2.60
CA SER A 111 -8.02 -13.22 -1.25
C SER A 111 -9.40 -12.81 -0.77
N THR A 112 -10.22 -12.21 -1.63
CA THR A 112 -11.59 -11.81 -1.28
C THR A 112 -12.42 -13.02 -0.88
N GLN A 113 -12.34 -14.10 -1.67
CA GLN A 113 -13.02 -15.36 -1.38
C GLN A 113 -12.53 -15.97 -0.06
N TYR A 114 -11.24 -15.92 0.23
CA TYR A 114 -10.69 -16.43 1.49
C TYR A 114 -11.15 -15.59 2.69
N VAL A 115 -10.89 -14.27 2.65
CA VAL A 115 -11.12 -13.34 3.76
C VAL A 115 -12.59 -13.32 4.16
N THR A 116 -13.51 -13.23 3.20
CA THR A 116 -14.95 -13.21 3.50
C THR A 116 -15.42 -14.48 4.21
N ARG A 117 -14.88 -15.66 3.87
CA ARG A 117 -15.14 -16.93 4.57
C ARG A 117 -14.48 -16.95 5.95
N ALA A 118 -13.26 -16.42 6.07
CA ALA A 118 -12.52 -16.34 7.33
C ALA A 118 -13.24 -15.46 8.36
N ILE A 119 -13.79 -14.31 7.95
CA ILE A 119 -14.61 -13.42 8.81
C ILE A 119 -15.82 -14.17 9.38
N VAL A 120 -16.52 -14.96 8.56
CA VAL A 120 -17.67 -15.76 9.02
C VAL A 120 -17.21 -16.86 9.98
N CYS A 121 -16.08 -17.51 9.69
CA CYS A 121 -15.57 -18.55 10.59
C CYS A 121 -15.19 -17.99 11.95
N ASP A 122 -14.43 -16.89 11.98
CA ASP A 122 -14.01 -16.25 13.22
C ASP A 122 -15.21 -15.80 14.07
N ARG A 123 -16.20 -15.16 13.44
CA ARG A 123 -17.43 -14.75 14.11
C ARG A 123 -18.16 -15.91 14.77
N ASN A 124 -18.20 -17.07 14.12
CA ASN A 124 -18.86 -18.27 14.64
C ASN A 124 -18.00 -19.02 15.67
N ASN A 125 -16.69 -18.75 15.71
CA ASN A 125 -15.73 -19.46 16.55
C ASN A 125 -14.73 -18.47 17.18
N PRO A 126 -15.19 -17.55 18.07
CA PRO A 126 -14.36 -16.45 18.57
C PRO A 126 -13.11 -16.91 19.33
N GLY A 127 -13.11 -18.12 19.88
CA GLY A 127 -11.98 -18.71 20.59
C GLY A 127 -10.92 -19.38 19.71
N TYR A 128 -11.12 -19.43 18.39
CA TYR A 128 -10.12 -20.00 17.48
C TYR A 128 -8.86 -19.13 17.43
N SER A 129 -7.70 -19.77 17.28
CA SER A 129 -6.47 -19.13 16.80
C SER A 129 -6.60 -18.72 15.32
N ALA A 130 -5.65 -17.95 14.80
CA ALA A 130 -5.60 -17.64 13.37
C ALA A 130 -5.46 -18.92 12.52
N GLY A 131 -4.64 -19.89 12.95
CA GLY A 131 -4.43 -21.12 12.19
C GLY A 131 -5.67 -22.01 12.19
N GLN A 132 -6.45 -21.98 13.27
CA GLN A 132 -7.75 -22.63 13.34
C GLN A 132 -8.80 -21.95 12.44
N VAL A 133 -8.76 -20.61 12.31
CA VAL A 133 -9.57 -19.90 11.30
C VAL A 133 -9.14 -20.30 9.88
N ALA A 134 -7.83 -20.39 9.62
CA ALA A 134 -7.32 -20.85 8.32
C ALA A 134 -7.79 -22.26 7.99
N GLN A 135 -7.69 -23.18 8.95
CA GLN A 135 -8.17 -24.54 8.80
C GLN A 135 -9.69 -24.61 8.57
N CYS A 136 -10.47 -23.76 9.24
CA CYS A 136 -11.91 -23.71 9.06
C CYS A 136 -12.32 -23.34 7.61
N VAL A 137 -11.53 -22.47 6.98
CA VAL A 137 -11.71 -22.02 5.60
C VAL A 137 -11.20 -23.07 4.61
N GLN A 138 -9.95 -23.51 4.76
CA GLN A 138 -9.26 -24.38 3.81
C GLN A 138 -9.65 -25.85 3.93
N ARG A 139 -9.97 -26.31 5.15
CA ARG A 139 -10.28 -27.71 5.47
C ARG A 139 -9.18 -28.67 5.01
N SER A 140 -7.93 -28.33 5.31
CA SER A 140 -6.75 -29.12 4.97
C SER A 140 -6.69 -30.43 5.76
N GLY A 141 -6.01 -31.43 5.19
CA GLY A 141 -5.70 -32.70 5.86
C GLY A 141 -4.64 -32.58 6.96
N PHE A 142 -3.97 -31.42 7.06
CA PHE A 142 -2.92 -31.14 8.05
C PHE A 142 -3.21 -29.84 8.82
N PRO A 143 -4.24 -29.83 9.68
CA PRO A 143 -4.76 -28.61 10.31
C PRO A 143 -3.71 -27.83 11.12
N ASP A 144 -2.80 -28.52 11.80
CA ASP A 144 -1.83 -27.90 12.71
C ASP A 144 -0.75 -27.08 11.98
N ARG A 145 -0.63 -27.18 10.64
CA ARG A 145 0.42 -26.49 9.87
C ARG A 145 0.25 -24.97 9.84
N TYR A 146 -0.98 -24.48 9.93
CA TYR A 146 -1.22 -23.02 9.89
C TYR A 146 -0.72 -22.34 11.16
N ASP A 147 -1.03 -22.88 12.35
CA ASP A 147 -0.51 -22.33 13.61
C ASP A 147 1.03 -22.43 13.69
N GLN A 148 1.63 -23.46 13.08
CA GLN A 148 3.09 -23.58 12.97
C GLN A 148 3.72 -22.48 12.11
N ALA A 149 2.96 -21.89 11.18
CA ALA A 149 3.41 -20.81 10.31
C ALA A 149 3.27 -19.42 10.93
N ALA A 150 2.66 -19.29 12.12
CA ALA A 150 2.28 -18.01 12.72
C ALA A 150 3.42 -16.98 12.80
N ALA A 151 4.64 -17.42 13.16
CA ALA A 151 5.80 -16.52 13.26
C ALA A 151 6.20 -15.94 11.90
N THR A 152 6.29 -16.79 10.88
CA THR A 152 6.61 -16.38 9.50
C THR A 152 5.50 -15.50 8.93
N ALA A 153 4.24 -15.91 9.10
CA ALA A 153 3.07 -15.17 8.66
C ALA A 153 3.00 -13.76 9.29
N ARG A 154 3.33 -13.64 10.59
CA ARG A 154 3.37 -12.34 11.29
C ARG A 154 4.44 -11.43 10.72
N ALA A 155 5.63 -11.94 10.44
CA ALA A 155 6.71 -11.14 9.86
C ALA A 155 6.31 -10.58 8.49
N GLN A 156 5.68 -11.40 7.65
CA GLN A 156 5.18 -11.01 6.34
C GLN A 156 4.03 -10.02 6.41
N LEU A 157 3.09 -10.22 7.35
CA LEU A 157 1.99 -9.30 7.60
C LEU A 157 2.50 -7.93 8.03
N ASN A 158 3.43 -7.89 8.98
CA ASN A 158 4.01 -6.63 9.45
C ASN A 158 4.76 -5.90 8.32
N GLU A 159 5.41 -6.64 7.42
CA GLU A 159 6.06 -6.06 6.25
C GLU A 159 5.05 -5.49 5.25
N ALA A 160 4.02 -6.25 4.87
CA ALA A 160 2.96 -5.77 3.99
C ALA A 160 2.23 -4.56 4.57
N ALA A 161 2.05 -4.51 5.89
CA ALA A 161 1.48 -3.35 6.58
C ALA A 161 2.33 -2.09 6.46
N ARG A 162 3.67 -2.22 6.49
CA ARG A 162 4.59 -1.10 6.30
C ARG A 162 4.61 -0.59 4.87
N THR A 163 4.61 -1.50 3.88
CA THR A 163 4.63 -1.15 2.45
C THR A 163 3.28 -0.62 1.94
N HIS A 164 2.17 -1.00 2.57
CA HIS A 164 0.84 -0.49 2.20
C HIS A 164 0.68 1.02 2.45
N ALA A 165 1.42 1.56 3.41
CA ALA A 165 1.01 2.77 4.09
C ALA A 165 1.34 4.06 3.32
N ILE A 166 2.42 4.17 2.54
CA ILE A 166 2.84 5.50 2.04
C ILE A 166 3.77 5.41 0.83
N ALA A 167 3.66 6.35 -0.09
CA ALA A 167 4.78 6.80 -0.88
C ALA A 167 5.68 7.70 0.00
N GLY A 168 7.00 7.53 -0.01
CA GLY A 168 7.86 8.45 0.75
C GLY A 168 7.70 9.87 0.20
N GLY A 169 7.38 10.83 1.07
CA GLY A 169 7.15 12.22 0.68
C GLY A 169 5.71 12.65 0.95
N SER A 170 5.49 13.30 2.09
CA SER A 170 4.48 14.35 2.23
C SER A 170 4.76 15.04 3.58
N PRO A 171 5.18 16.33 3.56
CA PRO A 171 5.03 17.18 4.73
C PRO A 171 3.56 17.23 5.15
N THR A 172 3.29 17.68 6.37
CA THR A 172 1.94 17.66 6.94
C THR A 172 1.68 18.97 7.67
N ASP A 173 1.85 20.11 7.00
CA ASP A 173 1.53 21.43 7.53
C ASP A 173 0.03 21.74 7.32
N VAL A 174 -0.82 21.06 8.07
CA VAL A 174 -2.27 21.22 7.96
C VAL A 174 -2.73 22.56 8.57
N THR A 175 -1.86 23.24 9.34
CA THR A 175 -2.14 24.58 9.88
C THR A 175 -1.76 25.72 8.93
N GLY A 176 -0.78 25.50 8.05
CA GLY A 176 -0.16 26.49 7.17
C GLY A 176 0.76 27.44 7.92
N ASP A 177 1.38 26.96 9.00
CA ASP A 177 2.24 27.77 9.88
C ASP A 177 3.75 27.55 9.68
N GLY A 178 4.09 26.76 8.66
CA GLY A 178 5.44 26.39 8.25
C GLY A 178 6.05 25.32 9.14
N ARG A 179 5.24 24.57 9.89
CA ARG A 179 5.70 23.41 10.69
C ARG A 179 4.84 22.22 10.37
N ASP A 180 5.48 21.08 10.18
CA ASP A 180 4.76 19.84 10.00
C ASP A 180 4.07 19.41 11.29
N ASP A 181 2.78 19.15 11.16
CA ASP A 181 1.90 18.59 12.17
C ASP A 181 1.87 17.05 12.05
N ILE A 182 1.18 16.40 12.98
CA ILE A 182 0.91 14.94 12.89
C ILE A 182 -0.58 14.68 12.74
N VAL A 183 -0.92 13.70 11.90
CA VAL A 183 -2.31 13.32 11.63
C VAL A 183 -2.49 11.83 11.89
N THR A 184 -3.65 11.44 12.43
CA THR A 184 -4.01 10.02 12.48
C THR A 184 -5.45 9.76 12.05
N PHE A 185 -5.62 8.69 11.29
CA PHE A 185 -6.87 8.19 10.76
C PHE A 185 -7.22 6.91 11.50
N THR A 186 -8.29 6.95 12.28
CA THR A 186 -8.78 5.76 12.97
C THR A 186 -9.36 4.79 11.95
N GLN A 187 -9.06 3.51 12.08
CA GLN A 187 -9.51 2.48 11.13
C GLN A 187 -10.70 1.67 11.67
N ASN A 188 -11.52 2.32 12.51
CA ASN A 188 -12.72 1.74 13.11
C ASN A 188 -13.98 2.29 12.43
N ALA A 189 -15.17 1.93 12.91
CA ALA A 189 -16.44 2.32 12.28
C ALA A 189 -16.72 3.83 12.27
N LEU A 190 -16.01 4.62 13.08
CA LEU A 190 -16.13 6.09 13.11
C LEU A 190 -15.24 6.75 12.07
N ALA A 191 -14.08 6.14 11.77
CA ALA A 191 -13.05 6.69 10.89
C ALA A 191 -12.78 8.19 11.15
N ASP A 192 -12.62 8.51 12.43
CA ASP A 192 -12.23 9.84 12.91
C ASP A 192 -10.80 10.18 12.45
N VAL A 193 -10.57 11.47 12.18
CA VAL A 193 -9.25 12.04 11.90
C VAL A 193 -8.87 12.99 13.03
N TYR A 194 -7.71 12.74 13.62
CA TYR A 194 -7.16 13.52 14.71
C TYR A 194 -5.86 14.20 14.30
N VAL A 195 -5.66 15.43 14.78
CA VAL A 195 -4.45 16.23 14.52
C VAL A 195 -3.78 16.60 15.83
N GLY A 196 -2.45 16.51 15.86
CA GLY A 196 -1.59 17.12 16.87
C GLY A 196 -0.74 18.20 16.20
N THR A 197 -1.04 19.47 16.46
CA THR A 197 -0.35 20.56 15.77
C THR A 197 1.04 20.80 16.37
N SER A 198 2.04 21.13 15.56
CA SER A 198 3.39 21.42 16.06
C SER A 198 3.48 22.80 16.72
N THR A 199 4.22 22.86 17.83
CA THR A 199 4.62 24.12 18.49
C THR A 199 6.09 24.48 18.23
N GLY A 200 6.78 23.73 17.36
CA GLY A 200 8.22 23.83 17.13
C GLY A 200 9.09 23.19 18.23
N GLY A 201 8.52 22.28 19.01
CA GLY A 201 9.20 21.63 20.14
C GLY A 201 8.36 20.61 20.90
N SER A 202 7.08 20.47 20.53
CA SER A 202 6.13 19.45 20.96
C SER A 202 4.93 19.46 20.02
N TYR A 203 4.10 18.43 20.06
CA TYR A 203 2.78 18.46 19.42
C TYR A 203 1.69 18.77 20.47
N THR A 204 0.64 19.49 20.07
CA THR A 204 -0.38 19.98 21.01
C THR A 204 -1.31 18.88 21.54
N GLY A 205 -1.49 18.86 22.87
CA GLY A 205 -2.69 18.39 23.61
C GLY A 205 -3.18 16.94 23.39
N THR A 206 -4.31 16.58 24.01
CA THR A 206 -5.03 15.36 23.63
C THR A 206 -5.62 15.57 22.24
N SER A 207 -5.16 14.78 21.26
CA SER A 207 -5.61 14.73 19.86
C SER A 207 -6.94 15.45 19.57
N ALA A 208 -6.90 16.50 18.75
CA ALA A 208 -8.10 17.23 18.35
C ALA A 208 -8.76 16.52 17.17
N LYS A 209 -10.02 16.11 17.32
CA LYS A 209 -10.77 15.55 16.18
C LYS A 209 -11.07 16.65 15.17
N TRP A 210 -10.48 16.56 13.98
CA TRP A 210 -10.63 17.52 12.88
C TRP A 210 -11.56 17.03 11.78
N ASN A 211 -11.79 15.71 11.68
CA ASN A 211 -12.75 15.11 10.76
C ASN A 211 -13.37 13.83 11.31
N ASP A 212 -14.43 13.36 10.68
CA ASP A 212 -14.97 12.02 10.89
C ASP A 212 -15.45 11.38 9.60
N PHE A 213 -15.52 10.05 9.61
CA PHE A 213 -15.91 9.25 8.46
C PHE A 213 -15.01 9.44 7.23
N PHE A 214 -13.69 9.58 7.44
CA PHE A 214 -12.70 9.79 6.38
C PHE A 214 -11.61 8.72 6.42
N SER A 215 -11.20 8.23 5.25
CA SER A 215 -10.28 7.10 5.10
C SER A 215 -10.78 5.85 5.84
N LEU A 216 -11.91 5.31 5.36
CA LEU A 216 -12.55 4.13 5.93
C LEU A 216 -11.62 2.91 5.87
N GLY A 217 -11.89 1.92 6.73
CA GLY A 217 -11.06 0.72 6.89
C GLY A 217 -10.52 0.13 5.57
N GLY A 218 -9.20 0.24 5.37
CA GLY A 218 -8.50 -0.29 4.19
C GLY A 218 -8.35 0.64 3.00
N GLU A 219 -8.72 1.92 3.15
CA GLU A 219 -8.34 3.00 2.24
C GLU A 219 -6.92 3.49 2.57
N THR A 220 -6.24 4.11 1.60
CA THR A 220 -4.92 4.74 1.83
C THR A 220 -5.12 6.24 2.04
N ALA A 221 -4.63 6.77 3.15
CA ALA A 221 -4.62 8.20 3.42
C ALA A 221 -3.25 8.81 3.08
N THR A 222 -3.25 10.06 2.62
CA THR A 222 -2.07 10.92 2.46
C THR A 222 -2.49 12.37 2.74
N THR A 223 -1.51 13.25 2.83
CA THR A 223 -1.67 14.70 2.91
C THR A 223 -1.14 15.39 1.66
N GLY A 224 -1.45 16.67 1.50
CA GLY A 224 -0.88 17.54 0.49
C GLY A 224 -1.72 18.80 0.22
N ASP A 225 -1.11 19.91 -0.16
CA ASP A 225 -1.79 21.17 -0.50
C ASP A 225 -2.38 21.09 -1.91
N VAL A 226 -3.51 20.40 -2.04
CA VAL A 226 -4.14 20.20 -3.35
C VAL A 226 -4.86 21.44 -3.85
N ASN A 227 -5.00 22.48 -3.02
CA ASN A 227 -5.77 23.67 -3.35
C ASN A 227 -4.92 24.94 -3.54
N GLY A 228 -3.66 24.90 -3.13
CA GLY A 228 -2.65 25.95 -3.28
C GLY A 228 -2.81 27.08 -2.27
N ASP A 229 -3.38 26.80 -1.09
CA ASP A 229 -3.56 27.81 -0.03
C ASP A 229 -2.46 27.78 1.06
N GLY A 230 -1.43 26.96 0.85
CA GLY A 230 -0.31 26.76 1.76
C GLY A 230 -0.67 25.93 2.98
N ARG A 231 -1.69 25.08 2.89
CA ARG A 231 -2.08 24.13 3.93
C ARG A 231 -2.25 22.76 3.33
N ASP A 232 -1.72 21.76 4.02
CA ASP A 232 -1.96 20.39 3.61
C ASP A 232 -3.40 19.98 3.91
N ASP A 233 -4.02 19.41 2.89
CA ASP A 233 -5.33 18.80 2.94
C ASP A 233 -5.21 17.30 3.19
N ILE A 234 -6.28 16.64 3.63
CA ILE A 234 -6.29 15.17 3.70
C ILE A 234 -6.91 14.57 2.44
N ILE A 235 -6.24 13.57 1.89
CA ILE A 235 -6.64 12.84 0.70
C ILE A 235 -6.79 11.37 1.08
N THR A 236 -7.80 10.70 0.53
CA THR A 236 -7.87 9.24 0.61
C THR A 236 -8.17 8.59 -0.73
N PHE A 237 -7.39 7.56 -1.05
CA PHE A 237 -7.58 6.67 -2.18
C PHE A 237 -8.43 5.48 -1.72
N ALA A 238 -9.68 5.47 -2.16
CA ALA A 238 -10.62 4.42 -1.80
C ALA A 238 -10.37 3.16 -2.63
N HIS A 239 -9.86 2.11 -2.00
CA HIS A 239 -9.56 0.81 -2.64
C HIS A 239 -10.80 -0.04 -2.96
N SER A 240 -12.00 0.54 -2.82
CA SER A 240 -13.22 -0.09 -3.28
C SER A 240 -13.22 -0.25 -4.81
N ASN A 241 -14.13 -1.06 -5.35
CA ASN A 241 -14.24 -1.27 -6.81
C ASN A 241 -14.50 0.01 -7.63
N THR A 242 -14.68 1.18 -7.01
CA THR A 242 -14.82 2.46 -7.72
C THR A 242 -13.52 3.25 -7.81
N GLY A 243 -12.48 2.94 -7.02
CA GLY A 243 -11.22 3.69 -7.01
C GLY A 243 -11.40 5.19 -6.76
N ASP A 244 -12.40 5.57 -5.97
CA ASP A 244 -12.73 6.99 -5.76
C ASP A 244 -11.63 7.68 -4.93
N VAL A 245 -11.35 8.95 -5.21
CA VAL A 245 -10.45 9.80 -4.42
C VAL A 245 -11.28 10.88 -3.73
N TYR A 246 -11.18 10.92 -2.40
CA TYR A 246 -11.85 11.93 -1.58
C TYR A 246 -10.81 12.88 -0.99
N VAL A 247 -11.19 14.17 -0.92
CA VAL A 247 -10.37 15.24 -0.34
C VAL A 247 -11.22 15.96 0.71
N ALA A 248 -10.64 16.24 1.87
CA ALA A 248 -11.20 17.18 2.83
C ALA A 248 -10.20 18.32 3.05
N LEU A 249 -10.60 19.52 2.62
CA LEU A 249 -9.74 20.70 2.68
C LEU A 249 -9.48 21.13 4.13
N SER A 250 -8.26 21.51 4.44
CA SER A 250 -7.90 22.11 5.71
C SER A 250 -8.42 23.55 5.82
N THR A 251 -8.76 23.94 7.04
CA THR A 251 -9.08 25.32 7.41
C THR A 251 -8.00 25.94 8.31
N GLY A 252 -6.92 25.20 8.56
CA GLY A 252 -5.89 25.51 9.55
C GLY A 252 -6.29 25.18 11.00
N THR A 253 -7.53 24.74 11.23
CA THR A 253 -8.04 24.37 12.57
C THR A 253 -9.00 23.18 12.59
N SER A 254 -9.38 22.68 11.41
CA SER A 254 -10.27 21.53 11.17
C SER A 254 -10.22 21.16 9.69
N PHE A 255 -10.71 19.98 9.31
CA PHE A 255 -10.93 19.62 7.92
C PHE A 255 -12.41 19.81 7.54
N GLY A 256 -12.66 20.22 6.30
CA GLY A 256 -14.00 20.31 5.72
C GLY A 256 -14.64 18.94 5.49
N ALA A 257 -15.76 18.91 4.77
CA ALA A 257 -16.36 17.63 4.39
C ALA A 257 -15.45 16.89 3.38
N GLY A 258 -15.34 15.56 3.52
CA GLY A 258 -14.73 14.71 2.49
C GLY A 258 -15.57 14.72 1.21
N LEU A 259 -15.04 15.33 0.15
CA LEU A 259 -15.69 15.42 -1.15
C LEU A 259 -14.97 14.55 -2.15
N LYS A 260 -15.74 13.89 -3.02
CA LYS A 260 -15.14 13.13 -4.12
C LYS A 260 -14.57 14.08 -5.16
N TRP A 261 -13.27 14.00 -5.40
CA TRP A 261 -12.53 14.84 -6.35
C TRP A 261 -12.11 14.10 -7.62
N HIS A 262 -12.00 12.77 -7.56
CA HIS A 262 -11.74 11.91 -8.72
C HIS A 262 -12.44 10.55 -8.54
N ASP A 263 -12.70 9.84 -9.64
CA ASP A 263 -13.18 8.45 -9.66
C ASP A 263 -12.22 7.55 -10.44
N TRP A 264 -12.11 6.28 -10.05
CA TRP A 264 -11.23 5.30 -10.71
C TRP A 264 -9.76 5.73 -10.81
N PHE A 265 -9.14 6.07 -9.67
CA PHE A 265 -7.72 6.38 -9.57
C PHE A 265 -7.07 5.59 -8.43
N ALA A 266 -5.90 5.01 -8.71
CA ALA A 266 -5.24 4.06 -7.84
C ALA A 266 -6.14 2.91 -7.29
N PRO A 267 -6.98 2.24 -8.11
CA PRO A 267 -7.88 1.20 -7.60
C PRO A 267 -7.15 -0.06 -7.10
N GLY A 268 -7.72 -0.71 -6.08
CA GLY A 268 -7.36 -2.06 -5.68
C GLY A 268 -5.97 -2.22 -5.05
N ALA A 269 -4.98 -2.58 -5.88
CA ALA A 269 -3.60 -2.83 -5.43
C ALA A 269 -2.60 -1.81 -6.00
N GLU A 270 -3.09 -0.71 -6.55
CA GLU A 270 -2.24 0.40 -6.94
C GLU A 270 -1.83 1.22 -5.70
N ILE A 271 -0.76 2.00 -5.81
CA ILE A 271 -0.30 2.92 -4.76
C ILE A 271 -0.62 4.34 -5.21
N GLY A 272 -1.45 5.03 -4.43
CA GLY A 272 -1.71 6.46 -4.59
C GLY A 272 -0.72 7.28 -3.76
N ALA A 273 -0.27 8.41 -4.32
CA ALA A 273 0.58 9.40 -3.70
C ALA A 273 0.09 10.80 -4.07
N ALA A 274 0.53 11.81 -3.32
CA ALA A 274 0.29 13.22 -3.63
C ALA A 274 1.61 14.00 -3.67
N GLY A 275 1.69 15.00 -4.54
CA GLY A 275 2.86 15.85 -4.70
C GLY A 275 2.77 16.76 -5.93
N ASP A 276 3.42 17.92 -5.92
CA ASP A 276 3.40 18.90 -7.01
C ASP A 276 4.33 18.48 -8.16
N VAL A 277 3.88 17.52 -8.96
CA VAL A 277 4.68 17.01 -10.08
C VAL A 277 4.71 17.96 -11.26
N ASN A 278 3.90 19.03 -11.26
CA ASN A 278 3.79 19.97 -12.37
C ASN A 278 4.43 21.34 -12.11
N GLY A 279 4.67 21.68 -10.84
CA GLY A 279 5.30 22.90 -10.36
C GLY A 279 4.36 24.10 -10.34
N ASP A 280 3.05 23.88 -10.15
CA ASP A 280 2.06 24.96 -10.07
C ASP A 280 1.70 25.38 -8.65
N GLY A 281 2.36 24.80 -7.65
CA GLY A 281 2.16 25.03 -6.22
C GLY A 281 0.93 24.33 -5.67
N ARG A 282 0.46 23.27 -6.34
CA ARG A 282 -0.61 22.40 -5.85
C ARG A 282 -0.19 20.96 -5.97
N ASP A 283 -0.48 20.19 -4.94
CA ASP A 283 -0.23 18.76 -4.99
C ASP A 283 -1.21 18.08 -5.95
N ASP A 284 -0.63 17.36 -6.90
CA ASP A 284 -1.32 16.48 -7.82
C ASP A 284 -1.46 15.09 -7.19
N ILE A 285 -2.24 14.19 -7.81
CA ILE A 285 -2.24 12.77 -7.40
C ILE A 285 -1.54 11.90 -8.44
N VAL A 286 -0.77 10.94 -7.94
CA VAL A 286 -0.01 9.97 -8.72
C VAL A 286 -0.43 8.56 -8.34
N ALA A 287 -0.69 7.72 -9.33
CA ALA A 287 -0.99 6.30 -9.16
C ALA A 287 0.14 5.47 -9.77
N PHE A 288 0.83 4.72 -8.92
CA PHE A 288 1.72 3.64 -9.33
C PHE A 288 0.86 2.39 -9.48
N THR A 289 0.72 1.89 -10.71
CA THR A 289 -0.05 0.65 -10.93
C THR A 289 0.56 -0.56 -10.21
N HIS A 290 1.84 -0.44 -9.84
CA HIS A 290 2.59 -1.37 -9.01
C HIS A 290 2.33 -2.82 -9.44
N ASN A 291 2.48 -3.07 -10.73
CA ASN A 291 2.28 -4.34 -11.41
C ASN A 291 3.44 -4.59 -12.41
N PRO A 292 3.47 -5.67 -13.23
CA PRO A 292 4.62 -5.93 -14.08
C PRO A 292 4.82 -4.89 -15.19
N ALA A 293 3.78 -4.14 -15.56
CA ALA A 293 3.90 -3.02 -16.49
C ALA A 293 4.48 -1.78 -15.80
N GLY A 294 4.26 -1.61 -14.49
CA GLY A 294 4.78 -0.48 -13.71
C GLY A 294 4.37 0.87 -14.30
N ASP A 295 3.16 0.98 -14.84
CA ASP A 295 2.66 2.25 -15.37
C ASP A 295 2.44 3.24 -14.23
N VAL A 296 2.71 4.51 -14.50
CA VAL A 296 2.46 5.64 -13.60
C VAL A 296 1.48 6.60 -14.24
N TYR A 297 0.37 6.85 -13.55
CA TYR A 297 -0.68 7.78 -13.96
C TYR A 297 -0.67 9.01 -13.07
N VAL A 298 -0.90 10.18 -13.65
CA VAL A 298 -1.00 11.46 -12.94
C VAL A 298 -2.35 12.09 -13.24
N ALA A 299 -3.03 12.59 -12.22
CA ALA A 299 -4.18 13.47 -12.38
C ALA A 299 -3.86 14.82 -11.72
N LEU A 300 -3.78 15.86 -12.54
CA LEU A 300 -3.40 17.19 -12.09
C LEU A 300 -4.49 17.84 -11.24
N SER A 301 -4.12 18.51 -10.17
CA SER A 301 -5.04 19.28 -9.36
C SER A 301 -5.54 20.52 -10.11
N THR A 302 -6.82 20.84 -9.90
CA THR A 302 -7.44 22.08 -10.35
C THR A 302 -7.73 23.04 -9.20
N GLY A 303 -7.38 22.65 -7.97
CA GLY A 303 -7.73 23.31 -6.72
C GLY A 303 -9.17 23.11 -6.25
N THR A 304 -10.00 22.39 -7.01
CA THR A 304 -11.39 22.04 -6.64
C THR A 304 -11.77 20.61 -7.01
N GLY A 305 -10.80 19.81 -7.44
CA GLY A 305 -10.96 18.50 -8.05
C GLY A 305 -9.68 18.12 -8.82
N PHE A 306 -9.59 16.88 -9.27
CA PHE A 306 -8.49 16.43 -10.13
C PHE A 306 -8.95 16.30 -11.59
N GLY A 307 -8.05 16.61 -12.53
CA GLY A 307 -8.23 16.38 -13.96
C GLY A 307 -8.24 14.89 -14.31
N PRO A 308 -8.28 14.52 -15.60
CA PRO A 308 -8.23 13.12 -15.99
C PRO A 308 -6.88 12.49 -15.63
N GLY A 309 -6.89 11.25 -15.13
CA GLY A 309 -5.68 10.43 -14.97
C GLY A 309 -5.04 10.08 -16.32
N LEU A 310 -3.82 10.57 -16.54
CA LEU A 310 -3.04 10.33 -17.76
C LEU A 310 -1.77 9.54 -17.44
N LYS A 311 -1.43 8.56 -18.28
CA LYS A 311 -0.16 7.83 -18.16
C LYS A 311 1.01 8.78 -18.47
N TRP A 312 1.87 9.01 -17.49
CA TRP A 312 3.04 9.90 -17.61
C TRP A 312 4.36 9.14 -17.66
N HIS A 313 4.39 7.88 -17.18
CA HIS A 313 5.57 7.01 -17.26
C HIS A 313 5.16 5.53 -17.36
N GLU A 314 6.09 4.68 -17.77
CA GLU A 314 5.93 3.23 -17.85
C GLU A 314 7.11 2.50 -17.26
N PHE A 315 6.90 1.29 -16.75
CA PHE A 315 7.94 0.47 -16.15
C PHE A 315 8.70 1.17 -15.01
N PHE A 316 7.97 1.76 -14.07
CA PHE A 316 8.51 2.40 -12.88
C PHE A 316 7.82 1.87 -11.63
N SER A 317 8.62 1.56 -10.60
CA SER A 317 8.17 0.91 -9.37
C SER A 317 7.27 -0.32 -9.60
N PRO A 318 7.72 -1.32 -10.40
CA PRO A 318 7.01 -2.58 -10.50
C PRO A 318 6.94 -3.28 -9.12
N PHE A 319 6.25 -4.42 -9.10
CA PHE A 319 6.03 -5.22 -7.89
C PHE A 319 7.29 -5.41 -7.03
N GLY A 320 7.15 -5.12 -5.73
CA GLY A 320 8.19 -5.37 -4.72
C GLY A 320 9.16 -4.19 -4.51
N GLU A 321 9.01 -3.12 -5.28
CA GLU A 321 9.73 -1.87 -5.07
C GLU A 321 8.94 -0.90 -4.18
N PHE A 322 9.60 0.14 -3.68
CA PHE A 322 8.98 1.17 -2.84
C PHE A 322 8.95 2.51 -3.59
N PRO A 323 7.77 2.98 -4.05
CA PRO A 323 7.67 4.27 -4.72
C PRO A 323 7.69 5.44 -3.73
N ALA A 324 8.13 6.59 -4.21
CA ALA A 324 8.17 7.86 -3.50
C ALA A 324 8.08 9.03 -4.50
N LEU A 325 7.72 10.21 -3.99
CA LEU A 325 7.75 11.49 -4.70
C LEU A 325 8.66 12.47 -3.95
N GLY A 326 9.22 13.44 -4.67
CA GLY A 326 9.99 14.53 -4.06
C GLY A 326 10.84 15.30 -5.06
N ASP A 327 11.11 16.57 -4.79
CA ASP A 327 11.95 17.44 -5.63
C ASP A 327 13.43 17.17 -5.38
N VAL A 328 13.93 16.09 -5.98
CA VAL A 328 15.32 15.66 -5.77
C VAL A 328 16.30 16.49 -6.61
N ASN A 329 15.83 17.38 -7.47
CA ASN A 329 16.67 18.16 -8.37
C ASN A 329 16.67 19.68 -8.10
N GLY A 330 15.73 20.16 -7.29
CA GLY A 330 15.59 21.54 -6.83
C GLY A 330 14.94 22.45 -7.88
N ASP A 331 14.11 21.89 -8.77
CA ASP A 331 13.40 22.66 -9.80
C ASP A 331 11.95 23.03 -9.43
N GLY A 332 11.55 22.69 -8.22
CA GLY A 332 10.22 22.93 -7.65
C GLY A 332 9.16 21.96 -8.17
N ARG A 333 9.55 20.80 -8.67
CA ARG A 333 8.63 19.73 -9.07
C ARG A 333 9.01 18.42 -8.41
N ASP A 334 7.99 17.70 -7.96
CA ASP A 334 8.20 16.36 -7.47
C ASP A 334 8.54 15.40 -8.61
N ASP A 335 9.64 14.67 -8.40
CA ASP A 335 10.14 13.64 -9.28
C ASP A 335 9.64 12.25 -8.83
N LEU A 336 9.71 11.25 -9.71
CA LEU A 336 9.48 9.87 -9.27
C LEU A 336 10.75 9.27 -8.69
N ILE A 337 10.64 8.63 -7.53
CA ILE A 337 11.69 7.83 -6.91
C ILE A 337 11.16 6.42 -6.68
N THR A 338 11.97 5.41 -6.97
CA THR A 338 11.69 4.03 -6.53
C THR A 338 12.94 3.42 -5.91
N PHE A 339 12.75 2.82 -4.74
CA PHE A 339 13.75 1.98 -4.09
C PHE A 339 13.46 0.56 -4.53
N THR A 340 14.37 -0.07 -5.29
CA THR A 340 14.08 -1.39 -5.85
C THR A 340 13.91 -2.47 -4.78
N GLN A 341 14.47 -2.22 -3.57
CA GLN A 341 14.50 -3.14 -2.44
C GLN A 341 15.11 -4.51 -2.79
N GLY A 342 15.49 -5.31 -1.80
CA GLY A 342 16.13 -6.62 -2.01
C GLY A 342 17.49 -6.77 -1.34
N PRO A 343 18.29 -7.81 -1.67
CA PRO A 343 19.59 -8.02 -1.03
C PRO A 343 20.57 -6.90 -1.40
N ALA A 344 21.65 -6.76 -0.62
CA ALA A 344 22.74 -5.79 -0.82
C ALA A 344 23.54 -5.94 -2.15
N THR A 345 22.99 -6.65 -3.13
CA THR A 345 23.50 -6.77 -4.50
C THR A 345 22.49 -6.24 -5.53
N ALA A 346 21.31 -5.77 -5.11
CA ALA A 346 20.20 -5.41 -5.98
C ALA A 346 19.34 -4.21 -5.50
N SER A 347 19.65 -3.61 -4.33
CA SER A 347 18.93 -2.44 -3.80
C SER A 347 19.46 -1.14 -4.41
N ASP A 348 18.94 -0.76 -5.56
CA ASP A 348 19.28 0.48 -6.25
C ASP A 348 18.18 1.54 -5.99
N VAL A 349 18.53 2.82 -6.19
CA VAL A 349 17.57 3.94 -6.21
C VAL A 349 17.48 4.47 -7.62
N ILE A 350 16.27 4.41 -8.17
CA ILE A 350 15.97 4.84 -9.53
C ILE A 350 15.09 6.08 -9.48
N VAL A 351 15.45 7.10 -10.25
CA VAL A 351 14.76 8.39 -10.33
C VAL A 351 14.30 8.65 -11.76
N ALA A 352 13.09 9.18 -11.94
CA ALA A 352 12.63 9.73 -13.20
C ALA A 352 12.15 11.16 -12.99
N LEU A 353 12.90 12.11 -13.56
CA LEU A 353 12.67 13.54 -13.36
C LEU A 353 11.39 14.03 -14.03
N SER A 354 10.62 14.86 -13.35
CA SER A 354 9.47 15.54 -13.94
C SER A 354 9.91 16.67 -14.87
N ASN A 355 9.15 16.86 -15.95
CA ASN A 355 9.22 18.07 -16.78
C ASN A 355 7.95 18.92 -16.70
N GLY A 356 7.06 18.59 -15.75
CA GLY A 356 5.76 19.21 -15.54
C GLY A 356 4.64 18.78 -16.50
N SER A 357 4.91 17.80 -17.36
CA SER A 357 3.89 17.20 -18.24
C SER A 357 4.05 15.69 -18.47
N SER A 358 5.17 15.14 -18.02
CA SER A 358 5.57 13.73 -18.07
C SER A 358 6.83 13.53 -17.23
N PHE A 359 7.19 12.29 -16.96
CA PHE A 359 8.48 11.96 -16.37
C PHE A 359 9.48 11.54 -17.45
N GLY A 360 10.74 11.94 -17.28
CA GLY A 360 11.85 11.57 -18.13
C GLY A 360 12.23 10.09 -18.02
N ALA A 361 13.29 9.69 -18.70
CA ALA A 361 13.77 8.31 -18.61
C ALA A 361 14.26 8.01 -17.18
N ALA A 362 13.85 6.85 -16.65
CA ALA A 362 14.34 6.34 -15.37
C ALA A 362 15.86 6.15 -15.38
N GLN A 363 16.53 6.65 -14.34
CA GLN A 363 17.98 6.64 -14.18
C GLN A 363 18.35 6.12 -12.80
N LYS A 364 19.40 5.30 -12.73
CA LYS A 364 19.98 4.95 -11.44
C LYS A 364 20.75 6.12 -10.87
N TRP A 365 20.33 6.58 -9.69
CA TRP A 365 20.93 7.71 -8.97
C TRP A 365 21.76 7.27 -7.77
N HIS A 366 21.50 6.08 -7.23
CA HIS A 366 22.25 5.51 -6.11
C HIS A 366 22.22 3.97 -6.15
N ASP A 367 23.20 3.34 -5.53
CA ASP A 367 23.29 1.89 -5.35
C ASP A 367 23.50 1.52 -3.87
N LEU A 368 22.90 0.39 -3.47
CA LEU A 368 22.97 -0.17 -2.12
C LEU A 368 22.32 0.72 -1.05
N PHE A 369 21.09 1.15 -1.30
CA PHE A 369 20.28 1.93 -0.34
C PHE A 369 18.93 1.26 -0.09
N ALA A 370 18.39 1.40 1.12
CA ALA A 370 17.16 0.74 1.58
C ALA A 370 17.22 -0.78 1.38
N VAL A 371 18.24 -1.40 1.97
CA VAL A 371 18.54 -2.82 1.79
C VAL A 371 17.58 -3.69 2.59
N GLY A 372 17.11 -4.78 1.98
CA GLY A 372 16.28 -5.77 2.65
C GLY A 372 14.93 -5.21 3.06
N ALA A 373 14.70 -5.10 4.37
CA ALA A 373 13.43 -4.65 4.97
C ALA A 373 13.53 -3.24 5.58
N GLU A 374 14.60 -2.51 5.28
CA GLU A 374 14.75 -1.10 5.64
C GLU A 374 13.61 -0.26 5.04
N LEU A 375 13.20 0.79 5.76
CA LEU A 375 12.11 1.66 5.34
C LEU A 375 12.69 2.95 4.76
N PRO A 376 12.55 3.22 3.45
CA PRO A 376 13.00 4.48 2.87
C PRO A 376 11.98 5.62 3.02
N ARG A 377 12.48 6.86 3.11
CA ARG A 377 11.74 8.12 3.04
C ARG A 377 12.52 9.11 2.16
N VAL A 378 11.81 10.14 1.69
CA VAL A 378 12.32 11.22 0.84
C VAL A 378 11.94 12.54 1.50
N GLY A 379 12.87 13.49 1.55
CA GLY A 379 12.68 14.81 2.18
C GLY A 379 13.98 15.59 2.36
N ASP A 380 13.94 16.92 2.43
CA ASP A 380 15.11 17.80 2.54
C ASP A 380 15.65 17.86 3.98
N VAL A 381 16.44 16.85 4.35
CA VAL A 381 17.04 16.78 5.70
C VAL A 381 18.27 17.66 5.86
N ASN A 382 18.72 18.35 4.81
CA ASN A 382 19.94 19.15 4.82
C ASN A 382 19.73 20.66 4.60
N GLY A 383 18.52 21.06 4.19
CA GLY A 383 18.08 22.44 4.00
C GLY A 383 18.62 23.09 2.73
N ASP A 384 18.98 22.30 1.72
CA ASP A 384 19.50 22.83 0.45
C ASP A 384 18.44 23.01 -0.65
N GLY A 385 17.18 22.72 -0.32
CA GLY A 385 16.02 22.82 -1.19
C GLY A 385 15.91 21.66 -2.18
N ARG A 386 16.57 20.53 -1.90
CA ARG A 386 16.40 19.27 -2.64
C ARG A 386 16.09 18.16 -1.67
N ASP A 387 15.19 17.29 -2.07
CA ASP A 387 14.88 16.13 -1.25
C ASP A 387 16.03 15.12 -1.28
N ASP A 388 16.40 14.67 -0.08
CA ASP A 388 17.38 13.63 0.17
C ASP A 388 16.67 12.27 0.33
N ILE A 389 17.46 11.18 0.39
CA ILE A 389 16.94 9.87 0.75
C ILE A 389 17.42 9.45 2.13
N VAL A 390 16.49 8.94 2.93
CA VAL A 390 16.74 8.44 4.29
C VAL A 390 16.23 7.01 4.40
N THR A 391 16.95 6.13 5.07
CA THR A 391 16.46 4.78 5.34
C THR A 391 16.65 4.37 6.80
N PHE A 392 15.62 3.72 7.34
CA PHE A 392 15.53 3.28 8.73
C PHE A 392 15.61 1.76 8.80
N THR A 393 16.52 1.23 9.62
CA THR A 393 16.65 -0.24 9.75
C THR A 393 15.47 -0.88 10.46
N CYS A 394 14.83 -0.17 11.40
CA CYS A 394 13.71 -0.66 12.19
C CYS A 394 13.97 -2.06 12.80
N ASP A 395 15.22 -2.29 13.18
CA ASP A 395 15.74 -3.51 13.79
C ASP A 395 16.28 -3.19 15.20
N PRO A 396 16.89 -4.13 15.94
CA PRO A 396 17.43 -3.83 17.27
C PRO A 396 18.56 -2.79 17.31
N ASN A 397 19.19 -2.47 16.16
CA ASN A 397 20.18 -1.39 16.08
C ASN A 397 19.51 -0.04 15.85
N ALA A 398 18.39 -0.04 15.10
CA ALA A 398 17.59 1.14 14.80
C ALA A 398 18.47 2.27 14.22
N ASP A 399 19.30 1.92 13.24
CA ASP A 399 20.21 2.86 12.58
C ASP A 399 19.45 3.63 11.49
N VAL A 400 19.84 4.91 11.30
CA VAL A 400 19.31 5.78 10.23
C VAL A 400 20.45 6.20 9.31
N TYR A 401 20.33 5.86 8.04
CA TYR A 401 21.30 6.21 7.01
C TYR A 401 20.71 7.25 6.05
N VAL A 402 21.55 8.18 5.61
CA VAL A 402 21.16 9.28 4.71
C VAL A 402 22.08 9.30 3.50
N ALA A 403 21.52 9.59 2.34
CA ALA A 403 22.27 10.01 1.16
C ALA A 403 21.68 11.31 0.63
N THR A 404 22.50 12.36 0.53
CA THR A 404 22.06 13.71 0.20
C THR A 404 21.98 13.91 -1.31
N SER A 405 20.97 14.60 -1.82
CA SER A 405 20.85 14.89 -3.23
C SER A 405 21.92 15.88 -3.71
N THR A 406 22.44 15.59 -4.89
CA THR A 406 23.33 16.49 -5.66
C THR A 406 22.62 17.15 -6.84
N GLY A 407 21.32 16.91 -6.99
CA GLY A 407 20.50 17.28 -8.14
C GLY A 407 20.70 16.45 -9.41
N THR A 408 21.62 15.48 -9.38
CA THR A 408 21.88 14.54 -10.50
C THR A 408 22.16 13.12 -10.03
N GLY A 409 21.94 12.84 -8.75
CA GLY A 409 22.30 11.62 -8.03
C GLY A 409 22.34 11.86 -6.53
N PHE A 410 22.46 10.80 -5.73
CA PHE A 410 22.59 10.91 -4.27
C PHE A 410 24.03 10.62 -3.82
N ALA A 411 24.52 11.38 -2.84
CA ALA A 411 25.86 11.26 -2.28
C ALA A 411 25.80 10.68 -0.86
N GLY A 412 26.65 9.68 -0.58
CA GLY A 412 26.72 9.01 0.71
C GLY A 412 26.25 7.57 0.61
N THR A 413 27.16 6.63 0.76
CA THR A 413 26.84 5.21 0.89
C THR A 413 27.02 4.86 2.37
N THR A 414 25.99 4.29 3.00
CA THR A 414 26.00 3.86 4.41
C THR A 414 26.45 4.94 5.42
N VAL A 415 26.15 6.21 5.13
CA VAL A 415 26.45 7.33 6.03
C VAL A 415 25.39 7.37 7.12
N LYS A 416 25.77 6.95 8.32
CA LYS A 416 24.87 6.94 9.48
C LYS A 416 24.75 8.33 10.08
N TRP A 417 23.53 8.86 10.18
CA TRP A 417 23.23 10.18 10.74
C TRP A 417 22.60 10.12 12.12
N HIS A 418 22.00 8.99 12.48
CA HIS A 418 21.45 8.76 13.82
C HIS A 418 21.55 7.27 14.17
N ASP A 419 21.80 6.98 15.44
CA ASP A 419 21.74 5.64 16.02
C ASP A 419 20.54 5.54 16.97
N PHE A 420 19.83 4.41 16.96
CA PHE A 420 18.70 4.16 17.84
C PHE A 420 17.44 5.02 17.57
N PHE A 421 16.94 5.01 16.33
CA PHE A 421 15.67 5.60 15.90
C PHE A 421 14.89 4.64 14.99
N CYS A 422 13.59 4.46 15.24
CA CYS A 422 12.76 3.37 14.70
C CYS A 422 13.20 1.98 15.19
N LEU A 423 12.50 1.44 16.18
CA LEU A 423 12.58 0.03 16.56
C LEU A 423 11.59 -0.82 15.72
N ALA A 424 11.72 -2.14 15.83
CA ALA A 424 10.83 -3.06 15.15
C ALA A 424 9.35 -2.85 15.55
N GLY A 425 8.52 -2.54 14.56
CA GLY A 425 7.09 -2.27 14.74
C GLY A 425 6.74 -0.79 14.88
N GLU A 426 7.74 0.08 15.00
CA GLU A 426 7.56 1.52 14.94
C GLU A 426 7.44 2.00 13.48
N PHE A 427 6.96 3.22 13.32
CA PHE A 427 6.69 3.79 12.01
C PHE A 427 7.36 5.17 11.87
N PRO A 428 8.39 5.31 11.00
CA PRO A 428 9.12 6.56 10.83
C PRO A 428 8.58 7.45 9.69
N TYR A 429 8.80 8.75 9.80
CA TYR A 429 8.51 9.82 8.84
C TYR A 429 9.65 10.84 8.81
N LEU A 430 9.59 11.71 7.80
CA LEU A 430 10.36 12.94 7.69
C LEU A 430 9.38 14.11 7.65
N GLY A 431 9.76 15.25 8.22
CA GLY A 431 9.02 16.51 8.09
C GLY A 431 9.64 17.61 8.95
N ASP A 432 9.47 18.87 8.55
CA ASP A 432 9.98 20.06 9.25
C ASP A 432 9.11 20.37 10.48
N ALA A 433 9.23 19.52 11.50
CA ALA A 433 8.43 19.63 12.71
C ALA A 433 8.71 20.92 13.48
N ASN A 434 9.88 21.55 13.26
CA ASN A 434 10.31 22.71 14.02
C ASN A 434 10.22 24.05 13.26
N GLY A 435 10.07 24.01 11.94
CA GLY A 435 9.92 25.15 11.05
C GLY A 435 11.23 25.85 10.72
N ASP A 436 12.34 25.11 10.70
CA ASP A 436 13.67 25.65 10.37
C ASP A 436 14.09 25.44 8.91
N GLY A 437 13.22 24.81 8.12
CA GLY A 437 13.42 24.48 6.72
C GLY A 437 14.25 23.22 6.50
N THR A 438 14.39 22.37 7.53
CA THR A 438 15.00 21.04 7.40
C THR A 438 14.08 19.96 7.94
N ASP A 439 13.98 18.85 7.21
CA ASP A 439 13.16 17.73 7.64
C ASP A 439 13.79 17.00 8.83
N ASP A 440 12.99 16.85 9.88
CA ASP A 440 13.32 16.14 11.11
C ASP A 440 12.90 14.66 11.03
N LEU A 441 13.50 13.79 11.85
CA LEU A 441 12.99 12.42 11.98
C LEU A 441 11.81 12.41 12.96
N ILE A 442 10.70 11.80 12.56
CA ILE A 442 9.53 11.59 13.40
C ILE A 442 9.25 10.09 13.49
N VAL A 443 8.97 9.55 14.67
CA VAL A 443 8.58 8.14 14.83
C VAL A 443 7.36 7.97 15.72
N PHE A 444 6.40 7.21 15.22
CA PHE A 444 5.26 6.71 15.98
C PHE A 444 5.64 5.33 16.55
N THR A 445 5.77 5.25 17.87
CA THR A 445 6.30 4.04 18.53
C THR A 445 5.36 2.85 18.48
N LYS A 446 4.04 3.07 18.32
CA LYS A 446 2.99 2.02 18.29
C LYS A 446 3.06 1.03 19.49
N GLY A 447 3.74 1.44 20.56
CA GLY A 447 3.94 0.65 21.78
C GLY A 447 2.80 0.80 22.78
N ALA A 448 3.03 0.44 24.04
CA ALA A 448 2.01 0.55 25.08
C ALA A 448 1.53 2.00 25.32
N THR A 449 2.39 2.98 25.07
CA THR A 449 2.14 4.40 25.24
C THR A 449 1.80 5.13 23.93
N ASN A 450 2.05 4.51 22.76
CA ASN A 450 1.91 5.13 21.43
C ASN A 450 2.50 6.56 21.43
N ASP A 451 3.72 6.69 21.92
CA ASP A 451 4.44 7.95 21.95
C ASP A 451 4.90 8.35 20.53
N VAL A 452 5.04 9.67 20.32
CA VAL A 452 5.69 10.26 19.15
C VAL A 452 7.01 10.87 19.60
N HIS A 453 8.10 10.44 18.97
CA HIS A 453 9.43 10.99 19.21
C HIS A 453 9.93 11.73 17.98
N VAL A 454 10.63 12.84 18.21
CA VAL A 454 11.23 13.67 17.16
C VAL A 454 12.72 13.83 17.44
N ALA A 455 13.54 13.62 16.40
CA ALA A 455 14.97 13.90 16.38
C ALA A 455 15.24 14.99 15.35
N LEU A 456 15.57 16.19 15.85
CA LEU A 456 15.73 17.37 15.01
C LEU A 456 16.96 17.26 14.09
N SER A 457 16.83 17.69 12.84
CA SER A 457 17.95 17.76 11.91
C SER A 457 18.94 18.86 12.32
N THR A 458 20.20 18.66 11.97
CA THR A 458 21.26 19.67 12.05
C THR A 458 21.84 20.00 10.68
N GLY A 459 21.18 19.56 9.62
CA GLY A 459 21.63 19.60 8.23
C GLY A 459 22.82 18.71 7.88
N THR A 460 23.32 17.94 8.86
CA THR A 460 24.50 17.05 8.72
C THR A 460 24.40 15.79 9.58
N GLY A 461 23.25 15.59 10.22
CA GLY A 461 22.98 14.58 11.24
C GLY A 461 21.67 14.93 11.96
N PHE A 462 21.27 14.11 12.93
CA PHE A 462 20.11 14.38 13.77
C PHE A 462 20.49 14.42 15.25
N LEU A 463 19.81 15.28 16.02
CA LEU A 463 19.91 15.32 17.47
C LEU A 463 19.25 14.10 18.11
N GLY A 464 19.54 13.84 19.39
CA GLY A 464 18.90 12.75 20.11
C GLY A 464 17.38 12.91 20.20
N ALA A 465 16.66 11.84 19.89
CA ALA A 465 15.20 11.83 19.90
C ALA A 465 14.60 12.22 21.25
N THR A 466 13.58 13.08 21.22
CA THR A 466 12.81 13.49 22.39
C THR A 466 11.34 13.21 22.18
N ARG A 467 10.62 12.86 23.25
CA ARG A 467 9.18 12.62 23.17
C ARG A 467 8.43 13.94 23.02
N TRP A 468 7.72 14.10 21.92
CA TRP A 468 6.94 15.30 21.60
C TRP A 468 5.45 15.11 21.85
N HIS A 469 4.97 13.87 21.86
CA HIS A 469 3.57 13.53 22.13
C HIS A 469 3.42 12.14 22.76
N ASP A 470 2.30 11.89 23.43
CA ASP A 470 1.91 10.58 23.95
C ASP A 470 0.46 10.19 23.62
N PHE A 471 0.21 8.89 23.43
CA PHE A 471 -1.09 8.32 23.05
C PHE A 471 -1.64 8.83 21.70
N PHE A 472 -0.78 8.96 20.69
CA PHE A 472 -1.19 9.35 19.34
C PHE A 472 -0.90 8.27 18.31
N GLY A 473 -1.82 8.10 17.37
CA GLY A 473 -1.70 7.06 16.35
C GLY A 473 -1.67 5.68 16.97
N LEU A 474 -2.76 5.27 17.59
CA LEU A 474 -2.88 3.99 18.27
C LEU A 474 -2.65 2.80 17.32
N ASN A 475 -2.46 1.62 17.92
CA ASN A 475 -2.32 0.38 17.16
C ASN A 475 -3.52 0.15 16.21
N GLY A 476 -3.22 -0.04 14.93
CA GLY A 476 -4.20 -0.24 13.87
C GLY A 476 -4.69 1.03 13.19
N GLU A 477 -4.30 2.21 13.69
CA GLU A 477 -4.55 3.52 13.04
C GLU A 477 -3.45 3.84 12.04
N THR A 478 -3.83 4.53 10.96
CA THR A 478 -2.90 5.13 10.00
C THR A 478 -2.43 6.44 10.59
N THR A 479 -1.12 6.68 10.59
CA THR A 479 -0.52 7.97 10.97
C THR A 479 -0.01 8.64 9.70
N LEU A 480 0.23 9.94 9.75
CA LEU A 480 1.03 10.73 8.83
C LEU A 480 1.86 11.69 9.68
#